data_AF-A0A976DJR9-F1
#
_entry.id   AF-A0A976DJR9-F1
#
_cell.length_a   1.000
_cell.length_b   1.000
_cell.length_c   1.000
_cell.angle_alpha   90.00
_cell.angle_beta   90.00
_cell.angle_gamma   90.00
#
_symmetry.space_group_name_H-M   'P 1'
#
loop_
_entity.id
_entity.type
_entity.pdbx_description
1 polymer ?
#
loop_
_entity_poly.entity_id
_entity_poly.type
_entity_poly.pdbx_seq_one_letter_code
_entity_poly.pdbx_strand_id
1 'polypeptide(L)'
;MKKTIAVQLSDEGVRQLQPFLVYAKKNTLGQYFRCEEVDVTGPFFTMLIATGVDGEKGGEISLNVPHAFVRWFVETEHEAAIGFLRG
;
A
#
# COMPACT_ATOMS: atom_id res chain seq x y z
N MET A 1 -3.14 6.35 -19.13
CA MET A 1 -2.22 5.41 -18.45
C MET A 1 -2.76 5.12 -17.06
N LYS A 2 -2.61 3.91 -16.53
CA LYS A 2 -2.93 3.64 -15.11
C LYS A 2 -1.83 4.25 -14.26
N LYS A 3 -2.20 5.08 -13.27
CA LYS A 3 -1.24 5.69 -12.35
C LYS A 3 -0.74 4.65 -11.36
N THR A 4 0.53 4.70 -11.00
CA THR A 4 1.12 3.92 -9.92
C THR A 4 1.00 4.71 -8.64
N ILE A 5 0.42 4.08 -7.62
CA ILE A 5 0.25 4.67 -6.29
C ILE A 5 1.14 3.92 -5.32
N ALA A 6 1.87 4.66 -4.49
CA ALA A 6 2.59 4.10 -3.38
C ALA A 6 2.38 4.89 -2.09
N VAL A 7 2.29 4.14 -0.99
CA VAL A 7 2.05 4.67 0.35
C VAL A 7 3.16 4.16 1.27
N GLN A 8 3.73 5.05 2.07
CA GLN A 8 4.60 4.68 3.17
C GLN A 8 3.83 4.83 4.48
N LEU A 9 3.76 3.74 5.25
CA LEU A 9 3.24 3.78 6.60
C LEU A 9 4.34 4.08 7.62
N SER A 10 3.96 4.66 8.74
CA SER A 10 4.79 4.76 9.93
C SER A 10 5.08 3.38 10.52
N ASP A 11 6.16 3.27 11.30
CA ASP A 11 6.54 2.06 12.02
C ASP A 11 5.38 1.52 12.88
N GLU A 12 4.64 2.43 13.53
CA GLU A 12 3.45 2.09 14.32
C GLU A 12 2.34 1.50 13.45
N GLY A 13 2.04 2.14 12.31
CA GLY A 13 1.04 1.65 11.37
C GLY A 13 1.37 0.26 10.83
N VAL A 14 2.63 0.03 10.47
CA VAL A 14 3.11 -1.29 10.02
C VAL A 14 2.95 -2.34 11.12
N ARG A 15 3.33 -2.02 12.36
CA ARG A 15 3.21 -2.94 13.50
C ARG A 15 1.76 -3.33 13.77
N GLN A 16 0.83 -2.37 13.74
CA GLN A 16 -0.60 -2.64 13.98
C GLN A 16 -1.22 -3.45 12.85
N LEU A 17 -0.79 -3.23 11.61
CA LEU A 17 -1.33 -3.92 10.43
C LEU A 17 -0.61 -5.24 10.13
N GLN A 18 0.49 -5.56 10.81
CA GLN A 18 1.34 -6.73 10.55
C GLN A 18 0.58 -8.05 10.37
N PRO A 19 -0.50 -8.37 11.13
CA PRO A 19 -1.31 -9.56 10.89
C PRO A 19 -1.95 -9.61 9.49
N PHE A 20 -2.31 -8.46 8.93
CA PHE A 20 -2.92 -8.33 7.60
C PHE A 20 -1.87 -8.28 6.48
N LEU A 21 -0.66 -7.77 6.77
CA LEU A 21 0.42 -7.62 5.78
C LEU A 21 0.90 -8.93 5.18
N VAL A 22 0.71 -10.05 5.90
CA VAL A 22 1.05 -11.39 5.41
C VAL A 22 0.34 -11.70 4.08
N TYR A 23 -0.86 -11.18 3.87
CA TYR A 23 -1.67 -11.42 2.66
C TYR A 23 -1.38 -10.42 1.52
N ALA A 24 -0.64 -9.35 1.80
CA ALA A 24 -0.28 -8.30 0.85
C ALA A 24 1.19 -8.36 0.42
N LYS A 25 1.94 -9.41 0.81
CA LYS A 25 3.40 -9.52 0.63
C LYS A 25 3.91 -9.14 -0.76
N LYS A 26 3.21 -9.54 -1.82
CA LYS A 26 3.58 -9.21 -3.21
C LYS A 26 3.63 -7.72 -3.51
N ASN A 27 2.86 -6.91 -2.77
CA ASN A 27 2.71 -5.47 -2.98
C ASN A 27 3.29 -4.64 -1.82
N THR A 28 4.05 -5.28 -0.93
CA THR A 28 4.66 -4.63 0.23
C THR A 28 6.16 -4.86 0.26
N LEU A 29 6.93 -3.77 0.38
CA LEU A 29 8.35 -3.83 0.68
C LEU A 29 8.61 -3.08 1.99
N GLY A 30 8.75 -3.81 3.10
CA GLY A 30 8.90 -3.21 4.43
C GLY A 30 7.70 -2.35 4.81
N GLN A 31 7.89 -1.02 4.85
CA GLN A 31 6.85 -0.05 5.21
C GLN A 31 6.11 0.54 4.00
N TYR A 32 6.50 0.14 2.79
CA TYR A 32 6.00 0.68 1.55
C TYR A 32 4.98 -0.24 0.90
N PHE A 33 3.91 0.35 0.38
CA PHE A 33 2.77 -0.34 -0.18
C PHE A 33 2.49 0.16 -1.57
N ARG A 34 2.48 -0.73 -2.56
CA ARG A 34 1.87 -0.47 -3.86
C ARG A 34 0.36 -0.59 -3.71
N CYS A 35 -0.36 0.45 -4.10
CA CYS A 35 -1.82 0.48 -4.05
C CYS A 35 -2.38 0.53 -5.48
N GLU A 36 -3.54 -0.07 -5.66
CA GLU A 36 -4.31 0.06 -6.89
C GLU A 36 -5.08 1.39 -6.90
N GLU A 37 -5.64 1.77 -5.73
CA GLU A 37 -6.37 3.01 -5.51
C GLU A 37 -6.18 3.51 -4.07
N VAL A 38 -6.38 4.82 -3.86
CA VAL A 38 -6.37 5.46 -2.54
C VAL A 38 -7.48 6.50 -2.46
N ASP A 39 -8.22 6.50 -1.35
CA ASP A 39 -9.14 7.58 -0.96
C ASP A 39 -8.67 8.23 0.35
N VAL A 40 -8.53 9.56 0.33
CA VAL A 40 -8.04 10.37 1.44
C VAL A 40 -9.12 11.29 2.03
N THR A 41 -10.33 11.28 1.47
CA THR A 41 -11.38 12.25 1.79
C THR A 41 -12.15 11.90 3.07
N GLY A 42 -12.08 10.63 3.48
CA GLY A 42 -12.79 10.11 4.64
C GLY A 42 -12.05 10.29 5.97
N PRO A 43 -12.67 9.81 7.07
CA PRO A 43 -12.04 9.80 8.40
C PRO A 43 -10.80 8.89 8.46
N PHE A 44 -10.65 8.01 7.47
CA PHE A 44 -9.51 7.14 7.28
C PHE A 44 -8.85 7.42 5.93
N PHE A 45 -7.57 7.08 5.86
CA PHE A 45 -6.85 6.92 4.63
C PHE A 45 -7.11 5.50 4.13
N THR A 46 -7.87 5.36 3.04
CA THR A 46 -8.32 4.06 2.53
C THR A 46 -7.40 3.63 1.38
N MET A 47 -6.77 2.47 1.53
CA MET A 47 -5.84 1.89 0.55
C MET A 47 -6.48 0.66 -0.07
N LEU A 48 -6.62 0.61 -1.40
CA LEU A 48 -6.97 -0.61 -2.12
C LEU A 48 -5.68 -1.32 -2.54
N ILE A 49 -5.48 -2.54 -2.06
CA ILE A 49 -4.23 -3.28 -2.24
C ILE A 49 -4.55 -4.64 -2.85
N ALA A 50 -3.86 -4.98 -3.94
CA ALA A 50 -3.89 -6.34 -4.46
C ALA A 50 -3.23 -7.30 -3.45
N THR A 51 -3.93 -8.37 -3.13
CA THR A 51 -3.45 -9.46 -2.27
C THR A 51 -2.86 -10.57 -3.11
N GLY A 52 -2.14 -11.47 -2.44
CA GLY A 52 -1.56 -12.64 -3.06
C GLY A 52 -0.21 -12.98 -2.43
N VAL A 53 0.01 -14.27 -2.28
CA VAL A 53 1.32 -14.85 -1.98
C VAL A 53 1.87 -15.47 -3.27
N ASP A 54 3.20 -15.62 -3.34
CA ASP A 54 3.87 -16.13 -4.53
C ASP A 54 3.23 -17.45 -5.02
N GLY A 55 2.76 -17.45 -6.26
CA GLY A 55 2.11 -18.62 -6.89
C GLY A 55 0.58 -18.64 -6.82
N GLU A 56 -0.07 -17.76 -6.06
CA GLU A 56 -1.54 -17.69 -5.97
C GLU A 56 -2.13 -16.42 -6.59
N LYS A 57 -3.28 -16.55 -7.27
CA LYS A 57 -4.11 -15.40 -7.66
C LYS A 57 -4.85 -14.90 -6.42
N GLY A 58 -4.33 -13.85 -5.79
CA GLY A 58 -5.08 -13.15 -4.74
C GLY A 58 -6.19 -12.25 -5.30
N GLY A 59 -6.99 -11.69 -4.38
CA GLY A 59 -8.02 -10.70 -4.66
C GLY A 59 -7.57 -9.28 -4.31
N GLU A 60 -8.51 -8.39 -3.99
CA GLU A 60 -8.22 -7.04 -3.52
C GLU A 60 -8.75 -6.85 -2.10
N ILE A 61 -8.02 -6.12 -1.26
CA ILE A 61 -8.49 -5.71 0.06
C ILE A 61 -8.49 -4.20 0.17
N SER A 62 -9.52 -3.67 0.84
CA SER A 62 -9.59 -2.27 1.24
C SER A 62 -9.13 -2.14 2.70
N LEU A 63 -8.07 -1.37 2.91
CA LEU A 63 -7.46 -1.11 4.21
C LEU A 63 -7.73 0.32 4.63
N ASN A 64 -8.54 0.49 5.67
CA ASN A 64 -8.77 1.79 6.30
C ASN A 64 -7.73 1.99 7.39
N VAL A 65 -6.84 2.96 7.21
CA VAL A 65 -5.82 3.31 8.21
C VAL A 65 -6.03 4.73 8.73
N PRO A 66 -5.77 5.01 10.01
CA PRO A 66 -5.72 6.38 10.50
C PRO A 66 -4.73 7.21 9.67
N HIS A 67 -5.11 8.44 9.31
CA HIS A 67 -4.23 9.35 8.56
C HIS A 67 -2.87 9.55 9.26
N ALA A 68 -2.84 9.54 10.59
CA ALA A 68 -1.62 9.64 11.39
C ALA A 68 -0.61 8.51 11.15
N PHE A 69 -1.04 7.38 10.58
CA PHE A 69 -0.16 6.27 10.26
C PHE A 69 0.48 6.38 8.88
N VAL A 70 0.08 7.35 8.05
CA VAL A 70 0.66 7.56 6.72
C VAL A 70 1.76 8.62 6.80
N ARG A 71 2.97 8.26 6.35
CA ARG A 71 4.10 9.20 6.24
C ARG A 71 4.14 9.88 4.87
N TRP A 72 3.94 9.11 3.81
CA TRP A 72 4.00 9.61 2.43
C TRP A 72 2.97 8.92 1.56
N PHE A 73 2.40 9.69 0.62
CA PHE A 73 1.55 9.22 -0.46
C PHE A 73 2.10 9.80 -1.76
N VAL A 74 2.34 8.94 -2.74
CA VAL A 74 2.87 9.32 -4.05
C VAL A 74 1.99 8.70 -5.13
N GLU A 75 1.59 9.53 -6.07
CA GLU A 75 0.88 9.14 -7.28
C GLU A 75 1.71 9.59 -8.49
N THR A 76 2.00 8.67 -9.41
CA THR A 76 2.82 8.97 -10.59
C THR A 76 2.39 8.15 -11.79
N GLU A 77 2.60 8.69 -12.99
CA GLU A 77 2.48 7.97 -14.25
C GLU A 77 3.70 7.09 -14.55
N HIS A 78 4.81 7.30 -13.83
CA HIS A 78 6.07 6.59 -14.03
C HIS A 78 6.45 5.79 -12.79
N GLU A 79 6.17 4.48 -12.77
CA GLU A 79 6.56 3.57 -11.68
C GLU A 79 8.05 3.66 -11.33
N ALA A 80 8.89 3.89 -12.34
CA ALA A 80 10.32 4.17 -12.22
C ALA A 80 10.70 5.32 -11.26
N ALA A 81 9.80 6.28 -11.04
CA ALA A 81 10.01 7.40 -10.14
C ALA A 81 9.90 7.01 -8.66
N ILE A 82 9.30 5.85 -8.35
CA ILE A 82 9.15 5.35 -6.98
C ILE A 82 10.28 4.37 -6.72
N GLY A 83 11.41 4.89 -6.20
CA GLY A 83 12.67 4.16 -6.08
C GLY A 83 12.61 2.86 -5.27
N PHE A 84 11.67 2.72 -4.33
CA PHE A 84 11.50 1.53 -3.50
C PHE A 84 10.64 0.43 -4.15
N LEU A 85 9.95 0.68 -5.27
CA LEU A 85 9.24 -0.38 -6.01
C LEU A 85 10.18 -1.21 -6.91
N ARG A 86 11.46 -0.85 -6.98
CA ARG A 86 12.50 -1.55 -7.76
C ARG A 86 13.30 -2.59 -6.95
N GLY A 87 12.98 -2.75 -5.67
CA GLY A 87 13.69 -3.62 -4.71
C GLY A 87 13.13 -5.04 -4.65
#